data_AF-A0A353V392-F1
#
_entry.id   AF-A0A353V392-F1
#
_cell.length_a   1.000
_cell.length_b   1.000
_cell.length_c   1.000
_cell.angle_alpha   90.00
_cell.angle_beta   90.00
_cell.angle_gamma   90.00
#
_symmetry.space_group_name_H-M   'P 1'
#
loop_
_entity.id
_entity.type
_entity.pdbx_description
1 polymer ?
#
loop_
_entity_poly.entity_id
_entity_poly.type
_entity_poly.pdbx_seq_one_letter_code
_entity_poly.pdbx_strand_id
1 'polypeptide(L)'
;MASAAAQPVPRVMLERGRIVVQSEGNELSVAERAPVGYTALDALVRDIERPDGRRDAPVRLTRAAPRQVLDWALGVTREGTLVIGQRTYTFEPTRRDWVFTRGEILRSYPPLSEGDGWLWLVDVAVGRETSVLLSMRAPARWPVESVRVTAERRW
;
A
#
# COMPACT_ATOMS: atom_id res chain seq x y z
N MET A 1 -22.68 30.74 -16.43
CA MET A 1 -21.32 30.24 -16.19
C MET A 1 -21.38 29.32 -14.99
N ALA A 2 -21.23 28.00 -15.21
CA ALA A 2 -21.26 27.02 -14.12
C ALA A 2 -19.94 27.09 -13.34
N SER A 3 -20.04 27.26 -12.02
CA SER A 3 -18.90 27.27 -11.11
C SER A 3 -18.27 25.88 -11.10
N ALA A 4 -16.97 25.79 -11.39
CA ALA A 4 -16.21 24.56 -11.18
C ALA A 4 -16.25 24.23 -9.68
N ALA A 5 -16.95 23.16 -9.31
CA ALA A 5 -16.87 22.63 -7.96
C ALA A 5 -15.41 22.32 -7.67
N ALA A 6 -14.84 22.95 -6.63
CA ALA A 6 -13.49 22.64 -6.18
C ALA A 6 -13.42 21.14 -5.89
N GLN A 7 -12.59 20.41 -6.64
CA GLN A 7 -12.35 18.99 -6.38
C GLN A 7 -11.89 18.84 -4.92
N PRO A 8 -12.44 17.87 -4.16
CA PRO A 8 -12.07 17.69 -2.77
C PRO A 8 -10.57 17.36 -2.68
N VAL A 9 -9.79 18.29 -2.13
CA VAL A 9 -8.33 18.14 -2.00
C VAL A 9 -8.02 16.99 -1.04
N PRO A 10 -7.26 15.97 -1.46
CA PRO A 10 -6.90 14.86 -0.59
C PRO A 10 -6.05 15.37 0.59
N ARG A 11 -6.47 15.05 1.82
CA ARG A 11 -5.70 15.46 3.01
C ARG A 11 -4.56 14.47 3.22
N VAL A 12 -3.31 14.94 3.15
CA VAL A 12 -2.12 14.17 3.51
C VAL A 12 -1.72 14.59 4.92
N MET A 13 -1.71 13.64 5.84
CA MET A 13 -1.38 13.87 7.25
C MET A 13 -0.29 12.90 7.67
N LEU A 14 0.62 13.35 8.53
CA LEU A 14 1.57 12.49 9.21
C LEU A 14 1.03 12.22 10.61
N GLU A 15 0.69 10.98 10.88
CA GLU A 15 0.13 10.55 12.16
C GLU A 15 0.93 9.36 12.70
N ARG A 16 1.62 9.58 13.83
CA ARG A 16 2.29 8.50 14.60
C ARG A 16 3.21 7.60 13.75
N GLY A 17 3.99 8.18 12.82
CA GLY A 17 4.88 7.42 11.95
C GLY A 17 4.18 6.74 10.76
N ARG A 18 2.97 7.20 10.43
CA ARG A 18 2.22 6.81 9.23
C ARG A 18 1.87 8.03 8.40
N ILE A 19 1.91 7.85 7.09
CA ILE A 19 1.34 8.76 6.10
C ILE A 19 -0.11 8.34 5.89
N VAL A 20 -1.04 9.26 6.13
CA VAL A 20 -2.48 9.07 5.90
C VAL A 20 -2.92 9.96 4.75
N VAL A 21 -3.60 9.39 3.77
CA VAL A 21 -4.22 10.12 2.66
C VAL A 21 -5.71 9.79 2.58
N GLN A 22 -6.55 10.80 2.70
CA GLN A 22 -8.00 10.65 2.61
C GLN A 22 -8.55 11.31 1.35
N SER A 23 -9.43 10.61 0.62
CA SER A 23 -10.16 11.14 -0.53
C SER A 23 -11.48 10.38 -0.75
N GLU A 24 -12.59 11.09 -0.96
CA GLU A 24 -13.92 10.50 -1.26
C GLU A 24 -14.39 9.45 -0.22
N GLY A 25 -14.02 9.64 1.05
CA GLY A 25 -14.30 8.68 2.12
C GLY A 25 -13.39 7.45 2.14
N ASN A 26 -12.49 7.32 1.16
CA ASN A 26 -11.41 6.34 1.18
C ASN A 26 -10.23 6.85 2.00
N GLU A 27 -9.49 5.93 2.60
CA GLU A 27 -8.30 6.24 3.39
C GLU A 27 -7.17 5.28 3.03
N LEU A 28 -6.05 5.84 2.59
CA LEU A 28 -4.76 5.16 2.48
C LEU A 28 -3.96 5.47 3.75
N SER A 29 -3.44 4.44 4.40
CA SER A 29 -2.57 4.55 5.57
C SER A 29 -1.30 3.74 5.34
N VAL A 30 -0.15 4.39 5.36
CA VAL A 30 1.16 3.81 5.02
C VAL A 30 2.13 4.04 6.15
N ALA A 31 2.84 3.01 6.62
CA ALA A 31 3.94 3.21 7.57
C ALA A 31 5.09 3.98 6.90
N GLU A 32 5.59 5.05 7.53
CA GLU A 32 6.76 5.79 7.05
C GLU A 32 8.01 4.90 6.97
N ARG A 33 8.07 3.89 7.82
CA ARG A 33 9.03 2.79 7.77
C ARG A 33 8.28 1.48 7.65
N ALA A 34 7.93 1.12 6.42
CA ALA A 34 7.15 -0.07 6.13
C ALA A 34 8.03 -1.33 6.20
N PRO A 35 7.68 -2.33 7.03
CA PRO A 35 8.42 -3.57 7.08
C PRO A 35 8.36 -4.34 5.75
N VAL A 36 9.47 -4.96 5.37
CA VAL A 36 9.55 -5.92 4.27
C VAL A 36 9.59 -7.30 4.91
N GLY A 37 8.47 -8.02 4.83
CA GLY A 37 8.26 -9.27 5.55
C GLY A 37 8.82 -10.49 4.83
N TYR A 38 9.14 -10.38 3.53
CA TYR A 38 9.42 -11.53 2.68
C TYR A 38 10.63 -11.27 1.79
N THR A 39 11.49 -12.28 1.72
CA THR A 39 12.66 -12.32 0.84
C THR A 39 12.49 -13.32 -0.31
N ALA A 40 11.37 -14.06 -0.31
CA ALA A 40 11.04 -15.11 -1.28
C ALA A 40 9.56 -15.02 -1.67
N LEU A 41 9.28 -15.19 -2.97
CA LEU A 41 7.94 -15.02 -3.55
C LEU A 41 6.96 -16.10 -3.07
N ASP A 42 7.42 -17.34 -2.95
CA ASP A 42 6.61 -18.47 -2.49
C ASP A 42 6.11 -18.28 -1.05
N ALA A 43 6.96 -17.77 -0.17
CA ALA A 43 6.59 -17.41 1.21
C ALA A 43 5.54 -16.30 1.24
N LEU A 44 5.72 -15.25 0.42
CA LEU A 44 4.74 -14.18 0.29
C LEU A 44 3.38 -14.71 -0.20
N VAL A 45 3.37 -15.49 -1.29
CA VAL A 45 2.14 -16.05 -1.88
C VAL A 45 1.39 -16.92 -0.86
N ARG A 46 2.09 -17.85 -0.20
CA ARG A 46 1.46 -18.73 0.81
C ARG A 46 0.83 -17.96 1.96
N ASP A 47 1.43 -16.83 2.32
CA ASP A 47 0.95 -16.02 3.44
C ASP A 47 -0.24 -15.16 3.04
N ILE A 48 -0.21 -14.51 1.88
CA ILE A 48 -1.30 -13.63 1.44
C ILE A 48 -2.59 -14.38 1.11
N GLU A 49 -2.51 -15.65 0.72
CA GLU A 49 -3.66 -16.52 0.46
C GLU A 49 -4.50 -16.83 1.71
N ARG A 50 -4.09 -16.36 2.88
CA ARG A 50 -4.77 -16.58 4.17
C ARG A 50 -5.15 -15.24 4.81
N PRO A 51 -6.24 -15.21 5.61
CA PRO A 51 -6.54 -14.05 6.43
C PRO A 51 -5.37 -13.73 7.35
N ASP A 52 -5.03 -12.45 7.44
CA ASP A 52 -4.01 -11.97 8.36
C ASP A 52 -4.64 -11.80 9.75
N GLY A 53 -4.15 -12.56 10.72
CA GLY A 53 -4.54 -12.38 12.13
C GLY A 53 -3.95 -11.12 12.77
N ARG A 54 -3.00 -10.43 12.11
CA ARG A 54 -2.35 -9.20 12.58
C ARG A 54 -2.98 -7.95 11.98
N ARG A 55 -3.17 -6.92 12.81
CA ARG A 55 -3.93 -5.71 12.48
C ARG A 55 -3.15 -4.53 11.89
N ASP A 56 -1.85 -4.63 11.61
CA ASP A 56 -1.06 -3.50 11.09
C ASP A 56 -0.30 -3.86 9.80
N ALA A 57 -0.98 -3.73 8.66
CA ALA A 57 -0.33 -3.83 7.36
C ALA A 57 0.61 -2.62 7.12
N PRO A 58 1.77 -2.82 6.45
CA PRO A 58 2.66 -1.72 6.04
C PRO A 58 1.93 -0.66 5.20
N VAL A 59 1.00 -1.10 4.35
CA VAL A 59 0.07 -0.24 3.61
C VAL A 59 -1.33 -0.82 3.73
N ARG A 60 -2.30 0.01 4.09
CA ARG A 60 -3.72 -0.32 4.16
C ARG A 60 -4.53 0.71 3.39
N LEU A 61 -5.39 0.27 2.49
CA LEU A 61 -6.37 1.10 1.81
C LEU A 61 -7.78 0.67 2.21
N THR A 62 -8.49 1.56 2.91
CA THR A 62 -9.90 1.39 3.27
C THR A 62 -10.76 2.12 2.25
N ARG A 63 -11.64 1.40 1.56
CA ARG A 63 -12.58 1.93 0.58
C ARG A 63 -13.94 2.22 1.22
N ALA A 64 -14.53 3.35 0.88
CA ALA A 64 -15.90 3.67 1.28
C ALA A 64 -16.94 2.91 0.44
N ALA A 65 -16.71 2.75 -0.87
CA ALA A 65 -17.63 2.08 -1.78
C ALA A 65 -16.88 1.43 -2.98
N PRO A 66 -17.06 0.11 -3.23
CA PRO A 66 -17.60 -0.87 -2.28
C PRO A 66 -16.76 -0.89 -0.99
N ARG A 67 -17.37 -1.23 0.15
CA ARG A 67 -16.67 -1.26 1.44
C ARG A 67 -15.66 -2.40 1.44
N GLN A 68 -14.38 -2.04 1.33
CA GLN A 68 -13.26 -2.98 1.27
C GLN A 68 -12.08 -2.48 2.10
N VAL A 69 -11.29 -3.43 2.63
CA VAL A 69 -9.96 -3.18 3.19
C VAL A 69 -8.96 -3.95 2.32
N LEU A 70 -7.96 -3.24 1.81
CA LEU A 70 -6.88 -3.80 1.02
C LEU A 70 -5.58 -3.65 1.81
N ASP A 71 -5.05 -4.77 2.28
CA ASP A 71 -3.82 -4.82 3.06
C ASP A 71 -2.67 -5.33 2.22
N TRP A 72 -1.58 -4.58 2.16
CA TRP A 72 -0.42 -4.96 1.38
C TRP A 72 0.63 -5.65 2.24
N ALA A 73 1.29 -6.63 1.62
CA ALA A 73 2.47 -7.30 2.13
C ALA A 73 3.63 -7.00 1.17
N LEU A 74 4.78 -6.59 1.72
CA LEU A 74 5.94 -6.18 0.92
C LEU A 74 7.02 -7.25 0.95
N GLY A 75 7.44 -7.71 -0.22
CA GLY A 75 8.62 -8.55 -0.40
C GLY A 75 9.66 -7.87 -1.28
N VAL A 76 10.95 -8.12 -1.04
CA VAL A 76 12.02 -7.61 -1.91
C VAL A 76 12.96 -8.76 -2.30
N THR A 77 13.15 -8.95 -3.60
CA THR A 77 14.07 -9.97 -4.13
C THR A 77 15.52 -9.57 -3.91
N ARG A 78 16.45 -10.51 -4.15
CA ARG A 78 17.89 -10.26 -4.01
C ARG A 78 18.39 -9.19 -4.99
N GLU A 79 17.74 -9.08 -6.13
CA GLU A 79 18.01 -8.12 -7.21
C GLU A 79 17.34 -6.77 -6.97
N GLY A 80 16.62 -6.61 -5.85
CA GLY A 80 15.95 -5.35 -5.52
C GLY A 80 14.60 -5.15 -6.19
N THR A 81 13.98 -6.21 -6.73
CA THR A 81 12.59 -6.09 -7.20
C THR A 81 11.65 -6.05 -5.99
N LEU A 82 10.87 -4.98 -5.85
CA LEU A 82 9.81 -4.88 -4.87
C LEU A 82 8.58 -5.63 -5.39
N VAL A 83 8.10 -6.61 -4.63
CA VAL A 83 6.87 -7.36 -4.91
C VAL A 83 5.82 -6.98 -3.87
N ILE A 84 4.62 -6.64 -4.34
CA ILE A 84 3.49 -6.27 -3.50
C ILE A 84 2.45 -7.38 -3.57
N GLY A 85 2.26 -8.08 -2.46
CA GLY A 85 1.08 -8.92 -2.25
C GLY A 85 -0.07 -8.08 -1.67
N GLN A 86 -1.30 -8.43 -1.99
CA GLN A 86 -2.50 -7.79 -1.45
C GLN A 86 -3.46 -8.84 -0.89
N ARG A 87 -3.95 -8.57 0.32
CA ARG A 87 -5.12 -9.22 0.91
C ARG A 87 -6.32 -8.29 0.79
N THR A 88 -7.42 -8.83 0.31
CA THR A 88 -8.68 -8.10 0.15
C THR A 88 -9.69 -8.63 1.14
N TYR A 89 -10.26 -7.73 1.93
CA TYR A 89 -11.37 -8.00 2.83
C TYR A 89 -12.58 -7.18 2.39
N THR A 90 -13.74 -7.81 2.35
CA THR A 90 -15.01 -7.14 2.03
C THR A 90 -15.84 -7.05 3.29
N PHE A 91 -16.51 -5.92 3.51
CA PHE A 91 -17.42 -5.79 4.63
C PHE A 91 -18.66 -6.65 4.40
N GLU A 92 -18.96 -7.57 5.32
CA GLU A 92 -20.17 -8.39 5.29
C GLU A 92 -21.23 -7.77 6.22
N PRO A 93 -22.29 -7.14 5.70
CA PRO A 93 -23.24 -6.37 6.52
C PRO A 93 -23.96 -7.22 7.56
N THR A 94 -24.26 -8.47 7.23
CA THR A 94 -24.97 -9.40 8.12
C THR A 94 -24.14 -9.77 9.35
N ARG A 95 -22.83 -9.98 9.18
CA ARG A 95 -21.90 -10.30 10.27
C ARG A 95 -21.31 -9.05 10.93
N ARG A 96 -21.51 -7.87 10.32
CA ARG A 96 -20.91 -6.59 10.72
C ARG A 96 -19.39 -6.66 10.86
N ASP A 97 -18.75 -7.46 10.01
CA ASP A 97 -17.32 -7.75 10.09
C ASP A 97 -16.68 -7.73 8.69
N TRP A 98 -15.35 -7.67 8.67
CA TRP A 98 -14.53 -7.75 7.47
C TRP A 98 -14.17 -9.20 7.18
N VAL A 99 -14.59 -9.71 6.03
CA VAL A 99 -14.34 -11.10 5.63
C VAL A 99 -13.25 -11.15 4.59
N PHE A 100 -12.23 -11.97 4.85
CA PHE A 100 -11.18 -12.26 3.89
C PHE A 100 -11.80 -12.85 2.62
N THR A 101 -11.54 -12.20 1.50
CA THR A 101 -12.07 -12.60 0.21
C THR A 101 -10.99 -13.26 -0.64
N ARG A 102 -9.79 -12.66 -0.69
CA ARG A 102 -8.70 -13.12 -1.56
C ARG A 102 -7.35 -12.57 -1.16
N GLY A 103 -6.30 -13.36 -1.43
CA GLY A 103 -4.91 -12.93 -1.50
C GLY A 103 -4.36 -13.09 -2.91
N GLU A 104 -3.59 -12.11 -3.39
CA GLU A 104 -2.90 -12.21 -4.69
C GLU A 104 -1.67 -11.29 -4.78
N ILE A 105 -0.74 -11.61 -5.68
CA ILE A 105 0.31 -10.66 -6.05
C ILE A 105 -0.33 -9.55 -6.88
N LEU A 106 -0.26 -8.33 -6.35
CA LEU A 106 -0.83 -7.15 -7.00
C LEU A 106 0.07 -6.70 -8.16
N ARG A 107 1.34 -6.41 -7.86
CA ARG A 107 2.33 -5.90 -8.82
C ARG A 107 3.76 -6.17 -8.34
N SER A 108 4.70 -6.06 -9.27
CA SER A 108 6.14 -6.01 -9.01
C SER A 108 6.77 -4.77 -9.64
N TYR A 109 7.76 -4.19 -8.98
CA TYR A 109 8.46 -2.98 -9.39
C TYR A 109 9.97 -3.24 -9.39
N PRO A 110 10.65 -3.23 -10.55
CA PRO A 110 12.11 -3.18 -10.55
C PRO A 110 12.59 -1.85 -9.94
N PRO A 111 13.79 -1.80 -9.36
CA PRO A 111 14.32 -0.57 -8.80
C PRO A 111 14.61 0.44 -9.92
N LEU A 112 14.29 1.72 -9.68
CA LEU A 112 14.57 2.83 -10.61
C LEU A 112 16.00 3.37 -10.51
N SER A 113 16.67 3.07 -9.39
CA SER A 113 18.06 3.40 -9.16
C SER A 113 18.74 2.20 -8.52
N GLU A 114 19.95 1.90 -8.99
CA GLU A 114 20.79 0.80 -8.52
C GLU A 114 22.03 1.32 -7.75
N GLY A 115 22.09 2.62 -7.44
CA GLY A 115 23.22 3.27 -6.74
C GLY A 115 23.25 2.99 -5.22
N ASP A 116 23.33 4.04 -4.39
CA ASP A 116 23.41 3.91 -2.91
C ASP A 116 22.20 3.22 -2.26
N GLY A 117 21.15 2.93 -3.03
CA GLY A 117 19.94 2.26 -2.58
C GLY A 117 18.98 1.93 -3.71
N TRP A 118 17.98 1.13 -3.38
CA TRP A 118 16.84 0.87 -4.25
C TRP A 118 15.76 1.93 -4.03
N LEU A 119 15.22 2.43 -5.14
CA LEU A 119 14.07 3.33 -5.17
C LEU A 119 12.98 2.71 -6.02
N TRP A 120 11.76 2.65 -5.49
CA TRP A 120 10.56 2.28 -6.22
C TRP A 120 9.53 3.40 -6.15
N LEU A 121 8.84 3.63 -7.26
CA LEU A 121 7.69 4.54 -7.34
C LEU A 121 6.43 3.70 -7.51
N VAL A 122 5.57 3.73 -6.50
CA VAL A 122 4.36 2.91 -6.43
C VAL A 122 3.15 3.84 -6.49
N ASP A 123 2.41 3.79 -7.60
CA ASP A 123 1.18 4.55 -7.77
C ASP A 123 -0.01 3.81 -7.12
N VAL A 124 -0.74 4.53 -6.26
CA VAL A 124 -1.85 4.01 -5.48
C VAL A 124 -3.11 4.79 -5.79
N ALA A 125 -4.08 4.16 -6.46
CA ALA A 125 -5.39 4.76 -6.68
C ALA A 125 -6.18 4.77 -5.36
N VAL A 126 -6.30 5.94 -4.71
CA VAL A 126 -7.04 6.10 -3.43
C VAL A 126 -8.52 6.32 -3.68
N GLY A 127 -8.89 6.97 -4.77
CA GLY A 127 -10.27 7.21 -5.21
C GLY A 127 -10.40 7.03 -6.72
N ARG A 128 -11.52 7.44 -7.30
CA ARG A 128 -11.73 7.36 -8.76
C ARG A 128 -10.84 8.36 -9.51
N GLU A 129 -10.71 9.57 -8.96
CA GLU A 129 -9.93 10.67 -9.55
C GLU A 129 -8.71 11.04 -8.70
N THR A 130 -8.36 10.22 -7.70
CA THR A 130 -7.25 10.48 -6.80
C THR A 130 -6.27 9.33 -6.80
N SER A 131 -5.02 9.59 -7.19
CA SER A 131 -3.90 8.70 -6.95
C SER A 131 -2.80 9.38 -6.11
N VAL A 132 -2.01 8.56 -5.44
CA VAL A 132 -0.86 8.98 -4.64
C VAL A 132 0.35 8.21 -5.13
N LEU A 133 1.44 8.91 -5.40
CA LEU A 133 2.71 8.28 -5.72
C LEU A 133 3.50 8.07 -4.42
N LEU A 134 3.74 6.81 -4.06
CA LEU A 134 4.60 6.45 -2.95
C LEU A 134 6.03 6.26 -3.47
N SER A 135 6.96 7.06 -2.95
CA SER A 135 8.39 6.85 -3.10
C SER A 135 8.87 5.94 -1.98
N MET A 136 9.26 4.72 -2.32
CA MET A 136 9.77 3.71 -1.39
C MET A 136 11.28 3.56 -1.57
N ARG A 137 12.05 3.73 -0.51
CA ARG A 137 13.52 3.68 -0.54
C ARG A 137 14.08 2.69 0.48
N ALA A 138 15.07 1.91 0.08
CA ALA A 138 15.88 1.09 0.98
C ALA A 138 17.35 1.12 0.56
N PRO A 139 18.30 0.91 1.49
CA PRO A 139 19.69 0.63 1.11
C PRO A 139 19.76 -0.58 0.17
N ALA A 140 20.74 -0.61 -0.73
CA ALA A 140 20.97 -1.72 -1.66
C ALA A 140 21.63 -2.91 -0.93
N ARG A 141 20.97 -3.39 0.12
CA ARG A 141 21.39 -4.49 0.98
C ARG A 141 20.26 -5.50 1.06
N TRP A 142 20.61 -6.76 0.81
CA TRP A 142 19.70 -7.87 0.98
C TRP A 142 20.11 -8.71 2.20
N PRO A 143 19.16 -9.16 3.04
CA PRO A 143 17.73 -8.88 2.98
C PRO A 143 17.38 -7.44 3.38
N VAL A 144 16.29 -6.91 2.81
CA VAL A 144 15.72 -5.62 3.22
C VAL A 144 14.76 -5.87 4.37
N GLU A 145 14.96 -5.15 5.47
CA GLU A 145 14.09 -5.26 6.66
C GLU A 145 12.92 -4.27 6.60
N SER A 146 13.15 -3.09 6.02
CA SER A 146 12.13 -2.05 5.88
C SER A 146 12.44 -1.11 4.73
N VAL A 147 11.40 -0.50 4.18
CA VAL A 147 11.50 0.62 3.23
C VAL A 147 11.05 1.91 3.92
N ARG A 148 11.77 3.00 3.68
CA ARG A 148 11.27 4.34 4.00
C ARG A 148 10.30 4.78 2.93
N VAL A 149 9.16 5.32 3.33
CA VAL A 149 8.10 5.74 2.43
C VAL A 149 7.87 7.24 2.54
N THR A 150 7.77 7.90 1.40
CA THR A 150 7.26 9.28 1.28
C THR A 150 6.14 9.31 0.26
N ALA A 151 5.19 10.24 0.38
CA ALA A 151 4.06 10.35 -0.53
C ALA A 151 4.09 11.70 -1.26
N GLU A 152 3.91 11.66 -2.57
CA GLU A 152 3.77 12.82 -3.44
C GLU A 152 2.40 12.78 -4.13
N ARG A 153 1.78 13.95 -4.31
CA ARG A 153 0.53 14.08 -5.08
C ARG A 153 0.84 14.04 -6.57
N ARG A 154 0.07 13.25 -7.31
CA ARG A 154 -0.09 13.48 -8.76
C ARG A 154 -1.37 14.27 -8.97
N TRP A 155 -1.25 15.36 -9.73
CA TRP A 155 -2.33 16.27 -10.14
C TRP A 155 -2.84 15.85 -11.51
#